data_AF-A0A848XKA4-F1
#
_entry.id   AF-A0A848XKA4-F1
#
_cell.length_a   1.000
_cell.length_b   1.000
_cell.length_c   1.000
_cell.angle_alpha   90.00
_cell.angle_beta   90.00
_cell.angle_gamma   90.00
#
_symmetry.space_group_name_H-M   'P 1'
#
loop_
_entity.id
_entity.type
_entity.pdbx_description
1 polymer ?
#
loop_
_entity_poly.entity_id
_entity_poly.type
_entity_poly.pdbx_seq_one_letter_code
_entity_poly.pdbx_strand_id
1 'polypeptide(L)'
;MRASEVSLPLPEPGPLGPDPLIEALFPNVERKVEWGLGRMEAALEALDNPHRAYRCLHVGGTNGKGSVASTWSSVLQRSGARVGLYTSPHLCSFRERVVVQGRPVA
;
A
#
# COMPACT_ATOMS: atom_id res chain seq x y z
N MET A 1 8.50 22.22 -2.52
CA MET A 1 7.16 22.39 -3.13
C MET A 1 6.19 21.51 -2.33
N ARG A 2 5.11 22.08 -1.78
CA ARG A 2 4.08 21.28 -1.09
C ARG A 2 3.39 20.43 -2.15
N ALA A 3 3.41 19.10 -2.00
CA ALA A 3 2.53 18.23 -2.75
C ALA A 3 1.10 18.69 -2.43
N SER A 4 0.48 19.38 -3.39
CA SER A 4 -0.94 19.69 -3.34
C SER A 4 -1.67 18.36 -3.17
N GLU A 5 -2.43 18.24 -2.08
CA GLU A 5 -3.28 17.09 -1.80
C GLU A 5 -4.26 16.94 -2.96
N VAL A 6 -3.92 16.09 -3.93
CA VAL A 6 -4.86 15.60 -4.93
C VAL A 6 -5.77 14.63 -4.19
N SER A 7 -6.78 15.18 -3.53
CA SER A 7 -7.90 14.39 -3.02
C SER A 7 -8.82 14.10 -4.21
N LEU A 8 -8.54 13.00 -4.90
CA LEU A 8 -9.57 12.36 -5.71
C LEU A 8 -10.53 11.71 -4.71
N PRO A 9 -11.84 11.99 -4.75
CA PRO A 9 -12.79 11.33 -3.87
C PRO A 9 -12.73 9.82 -4.17
N LEU A 10 -12.24 9.03 -3.22
CA LEU A 10 -12.25 7.58 -3.38
C LEU A 10 -13.69 7.09 -3.24
N PRO A 11 -14.14 6.15 -4.10
CA PRO A 11 -15.47 5.57 -3.99
C PRO A 11 -15.66 4.97 -2.59
N GLU A 12 -16.86 5.08 -2.00
CA GLU A 12 -17.18 4.40 -0.74
C GLU A 12 -17.03 2.87 -0.88
N PRO A 13 -16.62 2.14 0.18
CA PRO A 13 -16.47 0.70 0.08
C PRO A 13 -17.85 0.08 -0.17
N GLY A 14 -18.00 -0.56 -1.33
CA GLY A 14 -19.23 -1.26 -1.69
C GLY A 14 -19.50 -2.47 -0.78
N PRO A 15 -20.75 -2.96 -0.72
CA PRO A 15 -21.04 -4.25 -0.08
C PRO A 15 -20.24 -5.37 -0.75
N LEU A 16 -19.99 -6.49 -0.03
CA LEU A 16 -19.25 -7.69 -0.46
C LEU A 16 -19.37 -7.95 -1.99
N GLY A 17 -18.44 -7.40 -2.75
CA GLY A 17 -18.48 -7.24 -4.20
C GLY A 17 -17.11 -6.72 -4.67
N PRO A 18 -16.83 -6.68 -5.99
CA PRO A 18 -15.54 -6.22 -6.48
C PRO A 18 -15.28 -4.79 -6.00
N ASP A 19 -14.14 -4.57 -5.35
CA ASP A 19 -13.78 -3.25 -4.84
C ASP A 19 -13.64 -2.29 -6.05
N PRO A 20 -14.44 -1.21 -6.14
CA PRO A 20 -14.40 -0.31 -7.29
C PRO A 20 -13.02 0.32 -7.51
N LEU A 21 -12.18 0.40 -6.47
CA LEU A 21 -10.79 0.83 -6.62
C LEU A 21 -9.97 -0.18 -7.43
N ILE A 22 -10.26 -1.47 -7.31
CA ILE A 22 -9.56 -2.49 -8.10
C ILE A 22 -9.87 -2.32 -9.57
N GLU A 23 -11.13 -2.11 -9.94
CA GLU A 23 -11.53 -1.89 -11.33
C GLU A 23 -10.89 -0.63 -11.92
N ALA A 24 -10.83 0.45 -11.13
CA ALA A 24 -10.22 1.71 -11.57
C ALA A 24 -8.69 1.64 -11.69
N LEU A 25 -8.01 0.99 -10.73
CA LEU A 25 -6.55 0.98 -10.66
C LEU A 25 -5.90 -0.16 -11.46
N PHE A 26 -6.61 -1.27 -11.61
CA PHE A 26 -6.11 -2.47 -12.26
C PHE A 26 -7.08 -2.89 -13.36
N PRO A 27 -7.11 -2.16 -14.50
CA PRO A 27 -7.84 -2.63 -15.66
C PRO A 27 -7.35 -4.03 -16.02
N ASN A 28 -8.25 -4.90 -16.48
CA ASN A 28 -7.91 -6.25 -16.92
C ASN A 28 -6.92 -6.17 -18.10
N VAL A 29 -5.62 -6.21 -17.78
CA VAL A 29 -4.58 -6.35 -18.79
C VAL A 29 -4.16 -7.82 -18.75
N GLU A 30 -4.51 -8.56 -19.79
CA GLU A 30 -3.97 -9.90 -20.04
C GLU A 30 -2.47 -9.78 -20.32
N ARG A 31 -1.67 -9.59 -19.27
CA ARG A 31 -0.21 -9.56 -19.36
C ARG A 31 0.40 -10.64 -18.50
N LYS A 32 1.25 -11.43 -19.14
CA LYS A 32 2.19 -12.35 -18.49
C LYS A 32 3.01 -11.58 -17.44
N VAL A 33 3.27 -12.20 -16.29
CA VAL A 33 4.12 -11.59 -15.26
C VAL A 33 5.53 -11.42 -15.81
N GLU A 34 5.92 -10.17 -16.03
CA GLU A 34 7.29 -9.77 -16.36
C GLU A 34 8.05 -9.47 -15.07
N TRP A 35 9.01 -10.34 -14.75
CA TRP A 35 9.90 -10.18 -13.60
C TRP A 35 10.93 -9.08 -13.87
N GLY A 36 11.30 -8.35 -12.82
CA GLY A 36 12.30 -7.27 -12.87
C GLY A 36 11.83 -6.01 -12.15
N LEU A 37 12.79 -5.16 -11.77
CA LEU A 37 12.52 -3.93 -11.03
C LEU A 37 12.45 -2.69 -11.92
N GLY A 38 12.95 -2.73 -13.16
CA GLY A 38 13.10 -1.54 -13.99
C GLY A 38 11.82 -0.70 -14.19
N ARG A 39 10.65 -1.35 -14.31
CA ARG A 39 9.36 -0.63 -14.40
C ARG A 39 9.02 0.12 -13.11
N MET A 40 9.28 -0.50 -11.96
CA MET A 40 9.04 0.11 -10.66
C MET A 40 10.06 1.21 -10.36
N GLU A 41 11.34 0.99 -10.69
CA GLU A 41 12.42 1.97 -10.53
C GLU A 41 12.13 3.24 -11.34
N ALA A 42 11.76 3.10 -12.62
CA ALA A 42 11.38 4.23 -13.47
C ALA A 42 10.14 4.99 -12.94
N ALA A 43 9.14 4.26 -12.43
CA ALA A 43 7.95 4.88 -11.84
C ALA A 43 8.28 5.65 -10.54
N LEU A 44 9.16 5.10 -9.70
CA LEU A 44 9.61 5.77 -8.47
C LEU A 44 10.47 6.99 -8.77
N GLU A 45 11.34 6.92 -9.78
CA GLU A 45 12.15 8.06 -10.23
C GLU A 45 11.28 9.21 -10.74
N ALA A 46 10.26 8.91 -11.55
CA ALA A 46 9.30 9.90 -12.04
C ALA A 46 8.50 10.59 -10.92
N LEU A 47 8.41 9.98 -9.73
CA LEU A 47 7.75 10.51 -8.55
C LEU A 47 8.72 11.13 -7.53
N ASP A 48 9.98 11.38 -7.92
CA ASP A 48 11.03 11.92 -7.04
C ASP A 48 11.38 10.99 -5.86
N ASN A 49 11.38 9.67 -6.11
CA ASN A 49 11.82 8.63 -5.19
C ASN A 49 11.18 8.71 -3.78
N PRO A 50 9.84 8.75 -3.64
CA PRO A 50 9.17 9.01 -2.37
C PRO A 50 9.44 7.94 -1.31
N HIS A 51 9.75 6.72 -1.75
CA HIS A 51 10.14 5.59 -0.91
C HIS A 51 11.42 5.83 -0.08
N ARG A 52 12.22 6.86 -0.41
CA ARG A 52 13.45 7.23 0.32
C ARG A 52 13.22 8.25 1.43
N ALA A 53 12.02 8.83 1.53
CA ALA A 53 11.72 9.88 2.50
C ALA A 53 11.54 9.36 3.95
N TYR A 54 11.53 8.05 4.15
CA TYR A 54 11.29 7.42 5.44
C TYR A 54 12.05 6.11 5.59
N ARG A 55 12.24 5.67 6.85
CA ARG A 55 12.84 4.35 7.15
C ARG A 55 11.84 3.24 6.83
N CYS A 56 12.33 2.12 6.32
CA CYS A 56 11.49 0.99 5.91
C CYS A 56 11.94 -0.31 6.58
N LEU A 57 10.96 -1.11 7.04
CA LEU A 57 11.13 -2.51 7.42
C LEU A 57 10.56 -3.38 6.30
N HIS A 58 11.42 -4.13 5.60
CA HIS A 58 11.01 -5.02 4.53
C HIS A 58 10.81 -6.44 5.08
N VAL A 59 9.60 -6.99 4.98
CA VAL A 59 9.26 -8.31 5.53
C VAL A 59 9.00 -9.32 4.40
N GLY A 60 9.99 -10.17 4.13
CA GLY A 60 9.90 -11.30 3.19
C GLY A 60 9.55 -12.63 3.85
N GLY A 61 9.42 -13.68 3.04
CA GLY A 61 9.19 -15.07 3.50
C GLY A 61 7.93 -15.74 2.92
N THR A 62 7.76 -17.03 3.10
CA THR A 62 6.59 -17.77 2.56
C THR A 62 5.35 -17.49 3.40
N ASN A 63 5.45 -17.55 4.72
CA ASN A 63 4.33 -17.41 5.67
C ASN A 63 4.62 -16.35 6.73
N GLY A 64 3.58 -15.87 7.42
CA GLY A 64 3.72 -14.99 8.60
C GLY A 64 4.09 -13.52 8.33
N LYS A 65 4.40 -13.13 7.09
CA LYS A 65 4.76 -11.74 6.72
C LYS A 65 3.76 -10.70 7.22
N GLY A 66 2.46 -10.94 6.98
CA GLY A 66 1.39 -10.03 7.40
C GLY A 66 1.31 -9.89 8.92
N SER A 67 1.40 -11.01 9.64
CA SER A 67 1.42 -11.01 11.11
C SER A 67 2.64 -10.28 11.67
N VAL A 68 3.84 -10.55 11.14
CA VAL A 68 5.08 -9.88 11.56
C VAL A 68 5.01 -8.38 11.29
N ALA A 69 4.57 -7.97 10.10
CA ALA A 69 4.44 -6.57 9.74
C ALA A 69 3.41 -5.83 10.61
N SER A 70 2.27 -6.48 10.93
CA SER A 70 1.25 -5.94 11.82
C SER A 70 1.74 -5.77 13.26
N THR A 71 2.47 -6.77 13.79
CA THR A 71 3.09 -6.71 15.12
C THR A 71 4.08 -5.54 15.20
N TRP A 72 4.99 -5.42 14.24
CA TRP A 72 5.94 -4.32 14.19
C TRP A 72 5.26 -2.96 14.05
N SER A 73 4.23 -2.86 13.23
CA SER A 73 3.44 -1.63 13.08
C SER A 73 2.84 -1.20 14.43
N SER A 74 2.27 -2.15 15.18
CA SER A 74 1.68 -1.89 16.50
C SER A 74 2.74 -1.47 17.52
N VAL A 75 3.90 -2.13 17.55
CA VAL A 75 5.01 -1.82 18.47
C VAL A 75 5.56 -0.42 18.20
N LEU A 76 5.84 -0.09 16.93
CA LEU A 76 6.38 1.22 16.53
C LEU A 76 5.39 2.36 16.76
N GLN A 77 4.10 2.13 16.53
CA GLN A 77 3.07 3.11 16.88
C GLN A 77 3.04 3.37 18.40
N ARG A 78 3.11 2.31 19.21
CA ARG A 78 3.17 2.42 20.68
C ARG A 78 4.44 3.13 21.18
N SER A 79 5.53 3.09 20.44
CA SER A 79 6.74 3.86 20.76
C SER A 79 6.66 5.34 20.33
N GLY A 80 5.51 5.80 19.81
CA GLY A 80 5.30 7.18 19.39
C GLY A 80 5.73 7.51 17.96
N ALA A 81 6.12 6.52 17.15
CA ALA A 81 6.44 6.76 15.75
C ALA A 81 5.17 6.93 14.89
N ARG A 82 5.27 7.73 13.83
CA ARG A 82 4.28 7.72 12.75
C ARG A 82 4.58 6.55 11.81
N VAL A 83 3.65 5.63 11.66
CA VAL A 83 3.86 4.35 10.96
C VAL A 83 2.86 4.18 9.81
N GLY A 84 3.40 3.80 8.65
CA GLY A 84 2.65 3.20 7.56
C GLY A 84 2.87 1.69 7.51
N LEU A 85 1.84 0.94 7.15
CA LEU A 85 1.86 -0.50 6.97
C LEU A 85 1.31 -0.85 5.58
N TYR A 86 2.07 -1.64 4.82
CA TYR A 86 1.63 -2.21 3.55
C TYR A 86 1.54 -3.74 3.64
N THR A 87 0.40 -4.32 3.25
CA THR A 87 0.16 -5.77 3.24
C THR A 87 -0.61 -6.20 2.00
N SER A 88 -0.47 -7.47 1.61
CA SER A 88 -1.23 -8.08 0.52
C SER A 88 -1.37 -9.60 0.71
N PRO A 89 -2.45 -10.25 0.24
CA PRO A 89 -3.65 -9.64 -0.34
C PRO A 89 -4.51 -8.90 0.71
N HIS A 90 -5.67 -8.37 0.30
CA HIS A 90 -6.70 -7.83 1.21
C HIS A 90 -7.85 -8.84 1.34
N LEU A 91 -8.72 -8.66 2.34
CA LEU A 91 -9.88 -9.54 2.56
C LEU A 91 -11.20 -8.94 2.07
N CYS A 92 -11.55 -7.73 2.51
CA CYS A 92 -12.85 -7.10 2.19
C CYS A 92 -12.71 -5.85 1.32
N SER A 93 -11.69 -5.01 1.57
CA SER A 93 -11.41 -3.82 0.76
C SER A 93 -9.93 -3.67 0.44
N PHE A 94 -9.64 -3.19 -0.77
CA PHE A 94 -8.29 -2.83 -1.21
C PHE A 94 -7.61 -1.83 -0.27
N ARG A 95 -8.39 -0.96 0.38
CA ARG A 95 -7.88 0.01 1.37
C ARG A 95 -7.18 -0.65 2.55
N GLU A 96 -7.49 -1.90 2.87
CA GLU A 96 -6.79 -2.66 3.91
C GLU A 96 -5.29 -2.83 3.62
N ARG A 97 -4.88 -2.74 2.35
CA ARG A 97 -3.47 -2.92 1.95
C ARG A 97 -2.59 -1.77 2.38
N VAL A 98 -3.14 -0.57 2.62
CA VAL A 98 -2.37 0.61 3.00
C VAL A 98 -3.00 1.21 4.25
N VAL A 99 -2.29 1.10 5.37
CA VAL A 99 -2.74 1.56 6.68
C VAL A 99 -1.77 2.61 7.21
N VAL A 100 -2.28 3.75 7.66
CA VAL A 100 -1.49 4.83 8.27
C VAL A 100 -2.04 5.09 9.67
N GLN A 101 -1.18 5.04 10.69
CA GLN A 101 -1.60 5.22 12.09
C GLN A 101 -2.78 4.29 12.49
N GLY A 102 -2.71 3.03 12.08
CA GLY A 102 -3.70 2.01 12.41
C GLY A 102 -5.05 2.15 11.68
N ARG A 103 -5.18 3.07 10.72
CA ARG A 103 -6.39 3.26 9.90
C ARG A 103 -6.11 3.00 8.43
N PRO A 104 -6.94 2.21 7.72
CA PRO A 104 -6.91 2.14 6.26
C PRO A 104 -7.00 3.54 5.64
N VAL A 105 -6.35 3.74 4.50
CA VAL A 105 -6.47 4.99 3.73
C VAL A 105 -7.93 5.19 3.29
N ALA A 106 -8.40 6.44 3.33
CA ALA A 106 -9.76 6.83 2.98
C ALA A 106 -9.96 6.85 1.47
#